data_AF-A0A1I6LE18-F1
#
_entry.id   AF-A0A1I6LE18-F1
#
_cell.length_a   1.000
_cell.length_b   1.000
_cell.length_c   1.000
_cell.angle_alpha   90.00
_cell.angle_beta   90.00
_cell.angle_gamma   90.00
#
_symmetry.space_group_name_H-M   'P 1'
#
loop_
_entity.id
_entity.type
_entity.pdbx_description
1 polymer ?
#
loop_
_entity_poly.entity_id
_entity_poly.type
_entity_poly.pdbx_seq_one_letter_code
_entity_poly.pdbx_strand_id
1 'polypeptide(L)'
;MTCYQSALGRRLTAAFCVSAALLNVVATPATAQQTAMIQLESIDNSTSITGQLISYENGLYTVDAEGLGMLQIQASAVTCTGIVCPVQAPAPMDYGPEFGIYGSRTVGTTLIPNLLRGYAASVGATFEIVATDDAAERIVRLINADGSLRAEIDLQTRGSGSAFPALADGVAAIGVADRRMKDSDVAKLALGGISDLRDTANETVLGVDGIVMITHPDNPVRNLTSLEVARIWSGEITNWRELGGGDYPITINSFSESSGDRAVMMDALVRPNGRDETDDVTRWKAYQDMVDAVMADRGGIGFVGRWLARKNDVNLLDIREECGLLSPPTDFRMKMEGYALSRRLYAYTAPGEMHPEARAFLDWTLTAEAQPYIKESNFIDRDLERMRLEDMGMMLVHTAAVEPDFSGAQYSDMMQQLRGADRLSVSFRFNTGSSLLDVESVRNIQEIADRMQAGEFDGFEVFLVGFADSVGTRECNTSLAQSRANAVRNVLAQSVSDADAERLLAVSYGELLPLSCNDTEVGRERNRRVEIWLRLPNSRSDLR
;
A
#
# COMPACT_ATOMS: atom_id res chain seq x y z
N MET A 1 -8.42 -8.52 -22.57
CA MET A 1 -7.10 -8.84 -23.15
C MET A 1 -7.10 -8.68 -24.68
N THR A 2 -7.56 -7.55 -25.24
CA THR A 2 -7.62 -7.36 -26.71
C THR A 2 -7.26 -5.95 -27.20
N CYS A 3 -6.57 -5.11 -26.42
CA CYS A 3 -5.97 -3.86 -26.93
C CYS A 3 -4.50 -4.04 -27.40
N TYR A 4 -3.87 -5.21 -27.20
CA TYR A 4 -2.54 -5.53 -27.72
C TYR A 4 -2.62 -6.78 -28.61
N GLN A 5 -3.08 -6.63 -29.85
CA GLN A 5 -2.73 -7.51 -30.97
C GLN A 5 -3.46 -7.07 -32.25
N SER A 6 -2.72 -6.50 -33.19
CA SER A 6 -3.16 -6.39 -34.58
C SER A 6 -2.00 -6.76 -35.51
N ALA A 7 -1.85 -8.05 -35.80
CA ALA A 7 -1.28 -8.53 -37.05
C ALA A 7 -1.61 -10.01 -37.25
N LEU A 8 -2.02 -10.35 -38.48
CA LEU A 8 -2.26 -11.67 -39.08
C LEU A 8 -3.67 -12.29 -38.95
N GLY A 9 -4.43 -12.08 -40.03
CA GLY A 9 -4.80 -13.21 -40.90
C GLY A 9 -6.11 -13.94 -40.61
N ARG A 10 -7.19 -13.51 -41.28
CA ARG A 10 -8.49 -14.20 -41.44
C ARG A 10 -8.37 -15.59 -42.07
N ARG A 11 -9.29 -16.51 -41.68
CA ARG A 11 -10.20 -17.38 -42.49
C ARG A 11 -10.55 -18.64 -41.65
N LEU A 12 -11.72 -19.29 -41.68
CA LEU A 12 -13.10 -19.06 -42.13
C LEU A 12 -13.90 -20.26 -41.56
N THR A 13 -15.11 -20.00 -41.03
CA THR A 13 -16.34 -20.82 -41.03
C THR A 13 -16.31 -22.36 -40.88
N ALA A 14 -17.13 -22.90 -39.96
CA ALA A 14 -18.43 -23.53 -40.31
C ALA A 14 -19.23 -23.93 -39.05
N ALA A 15 -20.54 -23.73 -39.12
CA ALA A 15 -21.56 -24.03 -38.12
C ALA A 15 -22.05 -25.48 -38.22
N PHE A 16 -22.65 -26.03 -37.15
CA PHE A 16 -23.84 -26.90 -37.27
C PHE A 16 -24.68 -26.96 -35.97
N CYS A 17 -25.99 -27.10 -36.23
CA CYS A 17 -27.23 -27.03 -35.44
C CYS A 17 -27.33 -27.82 -34.11
N VAL A 18 -27.94 -27.23 -33.08
CA VAL A 18 -29.35 -27.39 -32.57
C VAL A 18 -29.71 -28.78 -32.04
N SER A 19 -30.08 -28.84 -30.75
CA SER A 19 -31.26 -29.58 -30.26
C SER A 19 -31.63 -29.10 -28.85
N ALA A 20 -32.90 -28.71 -28.68
CA ALA A 20 -33.52 -28.29 -27.43
C ALA A 20 -34.21 -29.48 -26.74
N ALA A 21 -34.21 -29.50 -25.41
CA ALA A 21 -35.22 -30.20 -24.63
C ALA A 21 -35.41 -29.51 -23.26
N LEU A 22 -36.63 -29.03 -23.03
CA LEU A 22 -37.15 -28.49 -21.78
C LEU A 22 -37.50 -29.63 -20.81
N LEU A 23 -37.24 -29.45 -19.51
CA LEU A 23 -38.01 -30.05 -18.42
C LEU A 23 -37.81 -29.22 -17.14
N ASN A 24 -38.90 -28.61 -16.66
CA ASN A 24 -39.02 -27.94 -15.36
C ASN A 24 -39.21 -28.97 -14.25
N VAL A 25 -38.44 -28.89 -13.15
CA VAL A 25 -38.90 -29.23 -11.79
C VAL A 25 -38.14 -28.36 -10.78
N VAL A 26 -38.90 -27.73 -9.88
CA VAL A 26 -38.49 -26.92 -8.72
C VAL A 26 -38.07 -27.84 -7.56
N ALA A 27 -36.93 -27.56 -6.91
CA ALA A 27 -36.73 -27.58 -5.44
C ALA A 27 -35.23 -27.60 -5.07
N THR A 28 -34.80 -26.64 -4.25
CA THR A 28 -33.72 -26.80 -3.26
C THR A 28 -34.39 -26.58 -1.89
N PRO A 29 -33.95 -27.23 -0.77
CA PRO A 29 -32.59 -27.05 -0.25
C PRO A 29 -31.94 -28.29 0.43
N ALA A 30 -30.64 -28.16 0.70
CA ALA A 30 -29.89 -28.82 1.78
C ALA A 30 -29.86 -30.37 1.81
N THR A 31 -28.95 -30.97 1.05
CA THR A 31 -28.13 -32.15 1.43
C THR A 31 -27.19 -32.50 0.27
N ALA A 32 -26.05 -31.81 0.17
CA ALA A 32 -25.04 -32.16 -0.84
C ALA A 32 -23.59 -32.02 -0.32
N GLN A 33 -23.38 -32.12 0.99
CA GLN A 33 -22.05 -32.01 1.59
C GLN A 33 -21.61 -33.28 2.35
N GLN A 34 -22.31 -34.40 2.15
CA GLN A 34 -22.11 -35.66 2.91
C GLN A 34 -21.84 -36.89 2.03
N THR A 35 -21.22 -36.68 0.85
CA THR A 35 -20.84 -37.78 -0.08
C THR A 35 -19.48 -37.55 -0.73
N ALA A 36 -18.66 -36.64 -0.20
CA ALA A 36 -17.32 -36.42 -0.73
C ALA A 36 -16.38 -37.55 -0.28
N MET A 37 -15.72 -38.20 -1.25
CA MET A 37 -14.71 -39.22 -1.00
C MET A 37 -13.43 -38.57 -0.47
N ILE A 38 -12.77 -39.26 0.46
CA ILE A 38 -11.42 -38.94 0.93
C ILE A 38 -10.48 -40.11 0.64
N GLN A 39 -9.20 -39.79 0.51
CA GLN A 39 -8.13 -40.76 0.39
C GLN A 39 -7.18 -40.60 1.59
N LEU A 40 -6.99 -41.70 2.32
CA LEU A 40 -6.06 -41.82 3.43
C LEU A 40 -4.85 -42.62 2.97
N GLU A 41 -3.70 -41.97 2.90
CA GLU A 41 -2.44 -42.59 2.51
C GLU A 41 -1.52 -42.73 3.74
N SER A 42 -0.98 -43.91 3.98
CA SER A 42 0.00 -44.13 5.06
C SER A 42 1.20 -43.18 4.88
N ILE A 43 1.79 -42.69 5.97
CA ILE A 43 2.93 -41.77 5.93
C ILE A 43 4.15 -42.35 5.20
N ASP A 44 4.29 -43.68 5.20
CA ASP A 44 5.33 -44.40 4.46
C ASP A 44 4.98 -44.69 2.99
N ASN A 45 3.84 -44.17 2.51
CA ASN A 45 3.25 -44.37 1.19
C ASN A 45 3.06 -45.86 0.82
N SER A 46 3.02 -46.77 1.80
CA SER A 46 2.89 -48.21 1.56
C SER A 46 1.46 -48.65 1.26
N THR A 47 0.48 -47.88 1.73
CA THR A 47 -0.93 -48.27 1.77
C THR A 47 -1.82 -47.05 1.55
N SER A 48 -2.83 -47.20 0.69
CA SER A 48 -3.83 -46.15 0.42
C SER A 48 -5.24 -46.71 0.57
N ILE A 49 -6.09 -45.98 1.27
CA ILE A 49 -7.48 -46.34 1.55
C ILE A 49 -8.38 -45.22 1.05
N THR A 50 -9.37 -45.56 0.23
CA THR A 50 -10.34 -44.61 -0.33
C THR A 50 -11.72 -44.91 0.23
N GLY A 51 -12.44 -43.87 0.68
CA GLY A 51 -13.75 -44.05 1.30
C GLY A 51 -14.46 -42.76 1.65
N GLN A 52 -15.67 -42.86 2.19
CA GLN A 52 -16.44 -41.70 2.65
C GLN A 52 -16.09 -41.38 4.10
N LEU A 53 -15.75 -40.11 4.38
CA LEU A 53 -15.50 -39.66 5.75
C LEU A 53 -16.83 -39.58 6.52
N ILE A 54 -16.96 -40.39 7.57
CA ILE A 54 -18.14 -40.44 8.43
C ILE A 54 -17.98 -39.48 9.62
N SER A 55 -16.82 -39.48 10.27
CA SER A 55 -16.50 -38.53 11.34
C SER A 55 -14.99 -38.39 11.56
N TYR A 56 -14.59 -37.27 12.19
CA TYR A 56 -13.25 -37.05 12.71
C TYR A 56 -13.34 -36.54 14.15
N GLU A 57 -12.96 -37.38 15.11
CA GLU A 57 -13.04 -37.07 16.53
C GLU A 57 -11.80 -37.60 17.26
N ASN A 58 -11.25 -36.81 18.19
CA ASN A 58 -10.10 -37.19 19.01
C ASN A 58 -8.88 -37.73 18.23
N GLY A 59 -8.61 -37.16 17.04
CA GLY A 59 -7.49 -37.60 16.20
C GLY A 59 -7.73 -38.88 15.42
N LEU A 60 -8.97 -39.37 15.34
CA LEU A 60 -9.35 -40.61 14.65
C LEU A 60 -10.28 -40.32 13.47
N TYR A 61 -9.93 -40.82 12.28
CA TYR A 61 -10.82 -40.85 11.12
C TYR A 61 -11.74 -42.07 11.22
N THR A 62 -13.05 -41.87 11.12
CA THR A 62 -14.01 -42.94 10.83
C THR A 62 -14.42 -42.85 9.37
N VAL A 63 -14.09 -43.87 8.58
CA VAL A 63 -14.29 -43.88 7.12
C VAL A 63 -15.04 -45.14 6.71
N ASP A 64 -16.05 -45.00 5.86
CA ASP A 64 -16.63 -46.13 5.15
C ASP A 64 -15.77 -46.41 3.90
N ALA A 65 -14.83 -47.35 4.03
CA ALA A 65 -13.83 -47.65 3.02
C ALA A 65 -14.38 -48.60 1.95
N GLU A 66 -14.12 -48.28 0.67
CA GLU A 66 -14.62 -49.07 -0.45
C GLU A 66 -14.15 -50.52 -0.36
N GLY A 67 -15.10 -51.45 -0.24
CA GLY A 67 -14.83 -52.89 -0.16
C GLY A 67 -14.29 -53.39 1.19
N LEU A 68 -14.04 -52.51 2.15
CA LEU A 68 -13.56 -52.85 3.50
C LEU A 68 -14.59 -52.51 4.60
N GLY A 69 -15.58 -51.67 4.29
CA GLY A 69 -16.58 -51.20 5.23
C GLY A 69 -16.01 -50.16 6.19
N MET A 70 -16.67 -50.00 7.35
CA MET A 70 -16.32 -49.00 8.35
C MET A 70 -14.95 -49.28 9.00
N LEU A 71 -14.02 -48.35 8.82
CA LEU A 71 -12.68 -48.38 9.40
C LEU A 71 -12.45 -47.17 10.29
N GLN A 72 -11.69 -47.38 11.36
CA GLN A 72 -11.20 -46.32 12.25
C GLN A 72 -9.68 -46.25 12.16
N ILE A 73 -9.15 -45.09 11.79
CA ILE A 73 -7.73 -44.89 11.47
C ILE A 73 -7.21 -43.68 12.26
N GLN A 74 -6.08 -43.85 12.94
CA GLN A 74 -5.40 -42.74 13.63
C GLN A 74 -4.87 -41.72 12.62
N ALA A 75 -5.23 -40.45 12.78
CA ALA A 75 -4.84 -39.39 11.86
C ALA A 75 -3.33 -39.13 11.85
N SER A 76 -2.63 -39.46 12.94
CA SER A 76 -1.17 -39.39 12.99
C SER A 76 -0.45 -40.45 12.14
N ALA A 77 -1.18 -41.43 11.58
CA ALA A 77 -0.60 -42.52 10.79
C ALA A 77 -0.83 -42.35 9.28
N VAL A 78 -1.65 -41.38 8.87
CA VAL A 78 -2.09 -41.22 7.48
C VAL A 78 -2.20 -39.76 7.08
N THR A 79 -1.89 -39.46 5.82
CA THR A 79 -2.19 -38.17 5.18
C THR A 79 -3.58 -38.23 4.56
N CYS A 80 -4.47 -37.30 4.94
CA CYS A 80 -5.82 -37.19 4.38
C CYS A 80 -5.82 -36.22 3.20
N THR A 81 -6.30 -36.67 2.05
CA THR A 81 -6.52 -35.84 0.86
C THR A 81 -7.99 -35.90 0.43
N GLY A 82 -8.57 -34.73 0.14
CA GLY A 82 -9.99 -34.59 -0.21
C GLY A 82 -10.61 -33.31 0.35
N ILE A 83 -11.69 -32.84 -0.27
CA ILE A 83 -12.32 -31.54 0.06
C ILE A 83 -12.97 -31.47 1.44
N VAL A 84 -13.20 -32.62 2.09
CA VAL A 84 -13.79 -32.73 3.43
C VAL A 84 -12.78 -33.22 4.47
N CYS A 85 -11.49 -33.33 4.12
CA CYS A 85 -10.46 -33.63 5.12
C CYS A 85 -10.36 -32.48 6.13
N PRO A 86 -10.45 -32.76 7.45
CA PRO A 86 -10.20 -31.76 8.47
C PRO A 86 -8.79 -31.21 8.30
N VAL A 87 -8.67 -29.90 8.16
CA VAL A 87 -7.37 -29.22 8.20
C VAL A 87 -6.91 -29.31 9.66
N GLN A 88 -5.90 -30.14 9.95
CA GLN A 88 -5.27 -30.13 11.27
C GLN A 88 -4.60 -28.76 11.43
N ALA A 89 -5.18 -27.92 12.30
CA ALA A 89 -4.42 -26.82 12.89
C ALA A 89 -3.24 -27.46 13.65
N PRO A 90 -1.99 -27.02 13.43
CA PRO A 90 -0.86 -27.46 14.23
C PRO A 90 -1.17 -27.27 15.72
N ALA A 91 -0.62 -28.14 16.56
CA ALA A 91 -0.66 -27.90 18.01
C ALA A 91 -0.05 -26.51 18.30
N PRO A 92 -0.65 -25.68 19.17
CA PRO A 92 -0.17 -24.33 19.39
C PRO A 92 1.29 -24.38 19.85
N MET A 93 2.19 -23.81 19.04
CA MET A 93 3.57 -23.58 19.45
C MET A 93 3.56 -22.69 20.71
N ASP A 94 4.32 -23.07 21.72
CA ASP A 94 4.56 -22.21 22.89
C ASP A 94 5.60 -21.16 22.48
N TYR A 95 5.12 -19.98 22.09
CA TYR A 95 5.95 -18.88 21.60
C TYR A 95 6.66 -18.13 22.73
N GLY A 96 6.36 -18.39 24.00
CA GLY A 96 6.78 -17.52 25.10
C GLY A 96 6.26 -16.08 24.94
N PRO A 97 6.80 -15.12 25.70
CA PRO A 97 6.45 -13.70 25.58
C PRO A 97 7.38 -12.93 24.63
N GLU A 98 8.42 -13.57 24.08
CA GLU A 98 9.53 -12.90 23.41
C GLU A 98 9.39 -12.91 21.87
N PHE A 99 9.57 -11.76 21.23
CA PHE A 99 9.70 -11.69 19.77
C PHE A 99 10.48 -10.46 19.28
N GLY A 100 11.08 -10.54 18.10
CA GLY A 100 11.84 -9.43 17.51
C GLY A 100 11.03 -8.55 16.54
N ILE A 101 11.29 -7.24 16.55
CA ILE A 101 10.92 -6.29 15.49
C ILE A 101 12.17 -5.60 14.94
N TYR A 102 12.56 -5.93 13.71
CA TYR A 102 13.88 -5.54 13.18
C TYR A 102 13.73 -4.73 11.88
N GLY A 103 14.57 -3.72 11.65
CA GLY A 103 14.66 -3.06 10.34
C GLY A 103 14.99 -1.57 10.36
N SER A 104 14.18 -0.78 9.64
CA SER A 104 14.41 0.66 9.39
C SER A 104 14.73 1.44 10.66
N ARG A 105 15.74 2.32 10.57
CA ARG A 105 16.08 3.29 11.62
C ARG A 105 14.94 4.27 11.86
N THR A 106 14.37 4.82 10.78
CA THR A 106 13.33 5.84 10.84
C THR A 106 12.04 5.28 11.44
N VAL A 107 11.56 4.15 10.91
CA VAL A 107 10.33 3.49 11.38
C VAL A 107 10.53 2.91 12.77
N GLY A 108 11.63 2.18 13.00
CA GLY A 108 11.88 1.50 14.27
C GLY A 108 12.25 2.42 15.43
N THR A 109 12.83 3.60 15.18
CA THR A 109 13.18 4.54 16.29
C THR A 109 12.02 5.43 16.68
N THR A 110 11.13 5.74 15.73
CA THR A 110 10.07 6.75 15.92
C THR A 110 8.68 6.14 15.92
N LEU A 111 8.30 5.44 14.85
CA LEU A 111 6.94 4.97 14.64
C LEU A 111 6.59 3.75 15.51
N ILE A 112 7.44 2.71 15.48
CA ILE A 112 7.15 1.44 16.19
C ILE A 112 7.02 1.63 17.70
N PRO A 113 7.92 2.36 18.41
CA PRO A 113 7.75 2.59 19.83
C PRO A 113 6.44 3.33 20.15
N ASN A 114 6.02 4.27 19.30
CA ASN A 114 4.77 4.99 19.51
C ASN A 114 3.53 4.11 19.29
N LEU A 115 3.58 3.25 18.27
CA LEU A 115 2.54 2.25 18.04
C LEU A 115 2.46 1.23 19.17
N LEU A 116 3.60 0.72 19.65
CA LEU A 116 3.65 -0.22 20.78
C LEU A 116 3.10 0.41 22.06
N ARG A 117 3.36 1.70 22.30
CA ARG A 117 2.76 2.45 23.41
C ARG A 117 1.24 2.52 23.29
N GLY A 118 0.72 2.78 22.09
CA GLY A 118 -0.72 2.79 21.85
C GLY A 118 -1.36 1.42 21.98
N TYR A 119 -0.72 0.39 21.43
CA TYR A 119 -1.15 -0.99 21.55
C TYR A 119 -1.22 -1.42 23.02
N ALA A 120 -0.18 -1.12 23.81
CA ALA A 120 -0.16 -1.38 25.25
C ALA A 120 -1.38 -0.76 25.95
N ALA A 121 -1.71 0.50 25.63
CA ALA A 121 -2.88 1.16 26.17
C ALA A 121 -4.20 0.46 25.77
N SER A 122 -4.34 0.05 24.51
CA SER A 122 -5.54 -0.64 24.00
C SER A 122 -5.81 -1.97 24.72
N VAL A 123 -4.76 -2.64 25.18
CA VAL A 123 -4.86 -3.93 25.88
C VAL A 123 -4.73 -3.82 27.40
N GLY A 124 -4.72 -2.59 27.95
CA GLY A 124 -4.62 -2.34 29.39
C GLY A 124 -3.27 -2.73 30.01
N ALA A 125 -2.20 -2.74 29.20
CA ALA A 125 -0.83 -2.99 29.61
C ALA A 125 -0.04 -1.68 29.76
N THR A 126 1.01 -1.70 30.58
CA THR A 126 2.00 -0.62 30.63
C THR A 126 3.10 -0.83 29.61
N PHE A 127 3.67 0.26 29.11
CA PHE A 127 4.75 0.27 28.13
C PHE A 127 6.05 0.79 28.77
N GLU A 128 7.13 0.02 28.65
CA GLU A 128 8.47 0.39 29.11
C GLU A 128 9.50 0.17 27.99
N ILE A 129 10.42 1.12 27.81
CA ILE A 129 11.61 0.94 26.95
C ILE A 129 12.83 0.82 27.85
N VAL A 130 13.54 -0.30 27.73
CA VAL A 130 14.83 -0.55 28.36
C VAL A 130 15.93 -0.31 27.34
N ALA A 131 16.83 0.61 27.65
CA ALA A 131 18.02 0.86 26.83
C ALA A 131 19.03 -0.29 26.97
N THR A 132 19.71 -0.63 25.90
CA THR A 132 20.83 -1.58 25.90
C THR A 132 22.14 -0.83 25.66
N ASP A 133 23.27 -1.55 25.71
CA ASP A 133 24.59 -0.99 25.40
C ASP A 133 24.74 -0.62 23.90
N ASP A 134 23.90 -1.18 23.03
CA ASP A 134 23.84 -0.83 21.61
C ASP A 134 22.71 0.17 21.35
N ALA A 135 23.05 1.39 20.93
CA ALA A 135 22.06 2.43 20.63
C ALA A 135 21.05 2.06 19.53
N ALA A 136 21.36 1.05 18.70
CA ALA A 136 20.47 0.53 17.68
C ALA A 136 19.51 -0.55 18.19
N GLU A 137 19.66 -1.00 19.45
CA GLU A 137 18.89 -2.05 20.08
C GLU A 137 18.15 -1.50 21.31
N ARG A 138 16.90 -1.94 21.49
CA ARG A 138 16.07 -1.59 22.65
C ARG A 138 15.21 -2.78 23.00
N ILE A 139 14.98 -2.98 24.29
CA ILE A 139 13.99 -3.96 24.74
C ILE A 139 12.72 -3.20 25.13
N VAL A 140 11.59 -3.57 24.53
CA VAL A 140 10.29 -3.02 24.90
C VAL A 140 9.51 -4.05 25.69
N ARG A 141 9.03 -3.68 26.88
CA ARG A 141 8.22 -4.54 27.72
C ARG A 141 6.78 -4.06 27.80
N LEU A 142 5.86 -4.99 27.57
CA LEU A 142 4.43 -4.81 27.83
C LEU A 142 4.08 -5.61 29.09
N ILE A 143 3.56 -4.94 30.12
CA ILE A 143 3.25 -5.55 31.41
C ILE A 143 1.75 -5.40 31.69
N ASN A 144 1.06 -6.50 31.97
CA ASN A 144 -0.36 -6.47 32.30
C ASN A 144 -0.60 -5.75 33.63
N ALA A 145 -1.85 -5.36 33.89
CA ALA A 145 -2.22 -4.70 35.15
C ALA A 145 -1.94 -5.53 36.42
N ASP A 146 -1.85 -6.86 36.29
CA ASP A 146 -1.49 -7.78 37.39
C ASP A 146 0.03 -7.93 37.61
N GLY A 147 0.85 -7.24 36.80
CA GLY A 147 2.31 -7.29 36.86
C GLY A 147 2.94 -8.42 36.05
N SER A 148 2.16 -9.28 35.39
CA SER A 148 2.69 -10.33 34.51
C SER A 148 3.24 -9.75 33.20
N LEU A 149 4.33 -10.32 32.70
CA LEU A 149 4.92 -9.95 31.41
C LEU A 149 4.01 -10.47 30.28
N ARG A 150 3.46 -9.55 29.48
CA ARG A 150 2.66 -9.87 28.29
C ARG A 150 3.55 -10.09 27.07
N ALA A 151 4.52 -9.20 26.88
CA ALA A 151 5.50 -9.30 25.80
C ALA A 151 6.82 -8.65 26.18
N GLU A 152 7.92 -9.24 25.71
CA GLU A 152 9.24 -8.64 25.67
C GLU A 152 9.70 -8.61 24.21
N ILE A 153 9.96 -7.40 23.70
CA ILE A 153 10.17 -7.16 22.28
C ILE A 153 11.59 -6.66 22.05
N ASP A 154 12.38 -7.44 21.33
CA ASP A 154 13.70 -7.00 20.85
C ASP A 154 13.54 -6.11 19.61
N LEU A 155 13.76 -4.81 19.78
CA LEU A 155 13.62 -3.80 18.74
C LEU A 155 14.99 -3.41 18.19
N GLN A 156 15.32 -3.87 16.98
CA GLN A 156 16.59 -3.55 16.31
C GLN A 156 16.42 -2.63 15.10
N THR A 157 17.15 -1.52 15.13
CA THR A 157 17.03 -0.40 14.18
C THR A 157 18.30 -0.25 13.33
N ARG A 158 18.61 -1.27 12.51
CA ARG A 158 19.86 -1.32 11.71
C ARG A 158 19.71 -0.94 10.23
N GLY A 159 18.51 -0.51 9.83
CA GLY A 159 18.14 -0.10 8.46
C GLY A 159 17.25 -1.11 7.77
N SER A 160 16.46 -0.67 6.79
CA SER A 160 15.37 -1.45 6.18
C SER A 160 15.82 -2.81 5.61
N GLY A 161 17.03 -2.90 5.07
CA GLY A 161 17.58 -4.15 4.52
C GLY A 161 17.98 -5.21 5.56
N SER A 162 17.99 -4.88 6.85
CA SER A 162 18.29 -5.80 7.96
C SER A 162 17.07 -6.60 8.43
N ALA A 163 15.85 -6.13 8.11
CA ALA A 163 14.60 -6.81 8.43
C ALA A 163 14.53 -8.22 7.81
N PHE A 164 14.98 -8.34 6.56
CA PHE A 164 14.81 -9.54 5.74
C PHE A 164 15.62 -10.76 6.19
N PRO A 165 16.94 -10.67 6.47
CA PRO A 165 17.65 -11.80 7.07
C PRO A 165 17.10 -12.13 8.47
N ALA A 166 16.68 -11.15 9.26
CA ALA A 166 16.09 -11.41 10.58
C ALA A 166 14.77 -12.19 10.51
N LEU A 167 13.93 -11.91 9.50
CA LEU A 167 12.74 -12.69 9.21
C LEU A 167 13.09 -14.11 8.71
N ALA A 168 14.09 -14.22 7.84
CA ALA A 168 14.56 -15.51 7.30
C ALA A 168 15.13 -16.43 8.38
N ASP A 169 15.85 -15.87 9.35
CA ASP A 169 16.45 -16.58 10.46
C ASP A 169 15.44 -16.86 11.60
N GLY A 170 14.22 -16.33 11.52
CA GLY A 170 13.16 -16.48 12.52
C GLY A 170 13.38 -15.70 13.82
N VAL A 171 14.40 -14.84 13.89
CA VAL A 171 14.69 -14.02 15.08
C VAL A 171 13.80 -12.78 15.18
N ALA A 172 13.26 -12.31 14.05
CA ALA A 172 12.25 -11.27 14.02
C ALA A 172 10.89 -11.86 13.62
N ALA A 173 9.85 -11.55 14.40
CA ALA A 173 8.47 -11.82 14.01
C ALA A 173 7.96 -10.77 13.01
N ILE A 174 8.46 -9.52 13.11
CA ILE A 174 8.07 -8.41 12.24
C ILE A 174 9.32 -7.70 11.71
N GLY A 175 9.41 -7.58 10.39
CA GLY A 175 10.41 -6.78 9.70
C GLY A 175 9.85 -5.41 9.29
N VAL A 176 10.50 -4.31 9.63
CA VAL A 176 10.01 -2.96 9.30
C VAL A 176 10.89 -2.23 8.28
N ALA A 177 10.28 -1.52 7.33
CA ALA A 177 11.00 -0.83 6.27
C ALA A 177 10.34 0.50 5.89
N ASP A 178 11.15 1.51 5.57
CA ASP A 178 10.72 2.81 5.02
C ASP A 178 10.70 2.84 3.49
N ARG A 179 10.82 1.67 2.87
CA ARG A 179 10.75 1.46 1.43
C ARG A 179 10.27 0.04 1.16
N ARG A 180 9.73 -0.18 -0.04
CA ARG A 180 9.40 -1.53 -0.48
C ARG A 180 10.64 -2.42 -0.53
N MET A 181 10.43 -3.71 -0.34
CA MET A 181 11.43 -4.75 -0.56
C MET A 181 12.06 -4.63 -1.96
N LYS A 182 13.39 -4.68 -2.03
CA LYS A 182 14.16 -4.71 -3.29
C LYS A 182 14.41 -6.16 -3.72
N ASP A 183 14.80 -6.38 -4.97
CA ASP A 183 15.17 -7.72 -5.43
C ASP A 183 16.34 -8.32 -4.63
N SER A 184 17.28 -7.49 -4.18
CA SER A 184 18.36 -7.92 -3.28
C SER A 184 17.90 -8.29 -1.87
N ASP A 185 16.73 -7.82 -1.45
CA ASP A 185 16.11 -8.21 -0.18
C ASP A 185 15.32 -9.52 -0.34
N VAL A 186 14.64 -9.71 -1.48
CA VAL A 186 14.02 -10.99 -1.86
C VAL A 186 15.08 -12.10 -1.89
N ALA A 187 16.25 -11.83 -2.46
CA ALA A 187 17.36 -12.78 -2.49
C ALA A 187 17.84 -13.18 -1.08
N LYS A 188 17.77 -12.29 -0.08
CA LYS A 188 18.12 -12.62 1.31
C LYS A 188 17.07 -13.52 1.97
N LEU A 189 15.78 -13.25 1.73
CA LEU A 189 14.69 -14.11 2.24
C LEU A 189 14.76 -15.52 1.65
N ALA A 190 15.09 -15.63 0.36
CA ALA A 190 15.22 -16.90 -0.32
C ALA A 190 16.29 -17.82 0.31
N LEU A 191 17.32 -17.25 0.96
CA LEU A 191 18.33 -18.04 1.70
C LEU A 191 17.74 -18.78 2.90
N GLY A 192 16.70 -18.22 3.53
CA GLY A 192 15.92 -18.87 4.59
C GLY A 192 14.67 -19.60 4.10
N GLY A 193 14.54 -19.83 2.79
CA GLY A 193 13.39 -20.53 2.21
C GLY A 193 12.10 -19.71 2.12
N ILE A 194 12.15 -18.40 2.39
CA ILE A 194 10.99 -17.51 2.27
C ILE A 194 10.94 -16.94 0.86
N SER A 195 9.80 -17.09 0.19
CA SER A 195 9.55 -16.52 -1.14
C SER A 195 9.38 -15.00 -1.11
N ASP A 196 9.27 -14.39 -2.29
CA ASP A 196 8.95 -12.96 -2.41
C ASP A 196 7.66 -12.63 -1.64
N LEU A 197 7.74 -11.64 -0.74
CA LEU A 197 6.60 -11.21 0.08
C LEU A 197 5.86 -10.01 -0.52
N ARG A 198 6.38 -9.40 -1.59
CA ARG A 198 5.74 -8.29 -2.28
C ARG A 198 4.37 -8.71 -2.82
N ASP A 199 3.37 -7.86 -2.64
CA ASP A 199 1.99 -8.13 -3.08
C ASP A 199 1.43 -9.44 -2.48
N THR A 200 1.79 -9.74 -1.23
CA THR A 200 1.23 -10.85 -0.44
C THR A 200 0.58 -10.35 0.84
N ALA A 201 -0.21 -11.21 1.51
CA ALA A 201 -0.78 -10.92 2.82
C ALA A 201 0.28 -10.62 3.91
N ASN A 202 1.55 -10.92 3.65
CA ASN A 202 2.68 -10.70 4.54
C ASN A 202 3.37 -9.34 4.33
N GLU A 203 2.92 -8.52 3.38
CA GLU A 203 3.36 -7.13 3.22
C GLU A 203 2.23 -6.23 3.75
N THR A 204 2.48 -5.44 4.79
CA THR A 204 1.50 -4.55 5.42
C THR A 204 1.99 -3.12 5.37
N VAL A 205 1.15 -2.19 4.90
CA VAL A 205 1.48 -0.76 4.93
C VAL A 205 1.09 -0.19 6.29
N LEU A 206 2.03 0.32 7.06
CA LEU A 206 1.78 0.94 8.37
C LEU A 206 1.33 2.41 8.22
N GLY A 207 1.78 3.08 7.18
CA GLY A 207 1.53 4.50 6.94
C GLY A 207 2.33 5.02 5.75
N VAL A 208 2.36 6.34 5.59
CA VAL A 208 3.02 7.02 4.50
C VAL A 208 3.99 8.09 5.04
N ASP A 209 5.05 8.34 4.29
CA ASP A 209 5.98 9.45 4.47
C ASP A 209 6.36 9.98 3.08
N GLY A 210 7.23 10.98 3.02
CA GLY A 210 7.83 11.41 1.77
C GLY A 210 9.18 12.06 1.99
N ILE A 211 10.05 12.00 0.98
CA ILE A 211 11.28 12.80 0.99
C ILE A 211 10.94 14.18 0.44
N VAL A 212 11.19 15.21 1.22
CA VAL A 212 10.86 16.59 0.87
C VAL A 212 12.12 17.43 0.80
N MET A 213 12.16 18.32 -0.19
CA MET A 213 13.19 19.34 -0.27
C MET A 213 12.83 20.50 0.64
N ILE A 214 13.82 20.96 1.39
CA ILE A 214 13.69 22.05 2.36
C ILE A 214 14.64 23.19 1.99
N THR A 215 14.20 24.41 2.26
CA THR A 215 15.01 25.62 2.23
C THR A 215 14.69 26.47 3.45
N HIS A 216 15.48 27.52 3.67
CA HIS A 216 15.20 28.51 4.70
C HIS A 216 13.80 29.15 4.51
N PRO A 217 13.02 29.44 5.58
CA PRO A 217 11.67 30.04 5.50
C PRO A 217 11.56 31.32 4.67
N ASP A 218 12.57 32.19 4.79
CA ASP A 218 12.67 33.44 4.03
C ASP A 218 12.93 33.25 2.52
N ASN A 219 13.26 32.04 2.05
CA ASN A 219 13.47 31.80 0.63
C ASN A 219 12.12 31.84 -0.11
N PRO A 220 11.93 32.74 -1.09
CA PRO A 220 10.62 32.91 -1.73
C PRO A 220 10.32 31.83 -2.79
N VAL A 221 11.30 31.01 -3.20
CA VAL A 221 11.10 29.93 -4.17
C VAL A 221 10.21 28.86 -3.53
N ARG A 222 9.14 28.46 -4.23
CA ARG A 222 8.16 27.48 -3.71
C ARG A 222 8.15 26.16 -4.43
N ASN A 223 8.75 26.08 -5.62
CA ASN A 223 8.80 24.86 -6.39
C ASN A 223 9.97 24.87 -7.35
N LEU A 224 10.43 23.68 -7.72
CA LEU A 224 11.48 23.46 -8.69
C LEU A 224 11.09 22.33 -9.64
N THR A 225 11.52 22.42 -10.89
CA THR A 225 11.48 21.30 -11.82
C THR A 225 12.56 20.26 -11.50
N SER A 226 12.38 19.02 -11.95
CA SER A 226 13.42 17.98 -11.82
C SER A 226 14.75 18.43 -12.46
N LEU A 227 14.69 19.13 -13.60
CA LEU A 227 15.85 19.68 -14.29
C LEU A 227 16.54 20.79 -13.47
N GLU A 228 15.79 21.70 -12.85
CA GLU A 228 16.36 22.74 -11.98
C GLU A 228 17.02 22.12 -10.74
N VAL A 229 16.37 21.14 -10.10
CA VAL A 229 16.97 20.38 -9.00
C VAL A 229 18.27 19.73 -9.47
N ALA A 230 18.27 19.08 -10.63
CA ALA A 230 19.46 18.43 -11.16
C ALA A 230 20.60 19.43 -11.42
N ARG A 231 20.28 20.62 -11.94
CA ARG A 231 21.26 21.70 -12.18
C ARG A 231 21.81 22.34 -10.91
N ILE A 232 20.99 22.45 -9.86
CA ILE A 232 21.48 22.85 -8.54
C ILE A 232 22.46 21.80 -8.04
N TRP A 233 22.06 20.53 -8.02
CA TRP A 233 22.89 19.45 -7.49
C TRP A 233 24.18 19.19 -8.28
N SER A 234 24.23 19.52 -9.58
CA SER A 234 25.46 19.46 -10.38
C SER A 234 26.36 20.70 -10.23
N GLY A 235 25.90 21.76 -9.55
CA GLY A 235 26.61 23.03 -9.43
C GLY A 235 26.51 23.92 -10.67
N GLU A 236 25.60 23.63 -11.61
CA GLU A 236 25.34 24.50 -12.77
C GLU A 236 24.53 25.76 -12.39
N ILE A 237 23.59 25.63 -11.46
CA ILE A 237 22.88 26.76 -10.86
C ILE A 237 23.45 26.98 -9.46
N THR A 238 23.98 28.17 -9.23
CA THR A 238 24.75 28.47 -8.01
C THR A 238 24.17 29.63 -7.21
N ASN A 239 23.13 30.30 -7.70
CA ASN A 239 22.48 31.40 -7.01
C ASN A 239 20.96 31.38 -7.18
N TRP A 240 20.24 31.64 -6.10
CA TRP A 240 18.77 31.63 -6.07
C TRP A 240 18.11 32.63 -7.02
N ARG A 241 18.78 33.73 -7.38
CA ARG A 241 18.27 34.71 -8.35
C ARG A 241 17.99 34.11 -9.73
N GLU A 242 18.68 33.04 -10.09
CA GLU A 242 18.48 32.31 -11.35
C GLU A 242 17.12 31.57 -11.38
N LEU A 243 16.53 31.36 -10.21
CA LEU A 243 15.28 30.63 -9.98
C LEU A 243 14.16 31.55 -9.45
N GLY A 244 14.33 32.87 -9.58
CA GLY A 244 13.37 33.87 -9.07
C GLY A 244 13.44 34.11 -7.56
N GLY A 245 14.51 33.66 -6.91
CA GLY A 245 14.81 33.91 -5.50
C GLY A 245 15.62 35.19 -5.24
N GLY A 246 16.08 35.34 -3.99
CA GLY A 246 16.99 36.44 -3.61
C GLY A 246 18.42 36.24 -4.13
N ASP A 247 19.24 37.30 -4.09
CA ASP A 247 20.66 37.23 -4.50
C ASP A 247 21.54 36.63 -3.39
N TYR A 248 21.40 35.32 -3.18
CA TYR A 248 22.21 34.53 -2.25
C TYR A 248 22.75 33.30 -2.98
N PRO A 249 24.04 32.94 -2.76
CA PRO A 249 24.59 31.68 -3.25
C PRO A 249 23.80 30.47 -2.72
N ILE A 250 23.75 29.39 -3.50
CA ILE A 250 23.10 28.14 -3.09
C ILE A 250 24.11 27.28 -2.35
N THR A 251 23.78 26.88 -1.12
CA THR A 251 24.56 25.92 -0.33
C THR A 251 23.85 24.58 -0.32
N ILE A 252 24.45 23.56 -0.92
CA ILE A 252 23.85 22.23 -1.06
C ILE A 252 24.16 21.39 0.17
N ASN A 253 23.12 20.84 0.79
CA ASN A 253 23.21 19.92 1.91
C ASN A 253 22.69 18.54 1.50
N SER A 254 23.48 17.50 1.75
CA SER A 254 23.15 16.12 1.37
C SER A 254 23.61 15.12 2.43
N PHE A 255 23.27 13.85 2.25
CA PHE A 255 23.72 12.76 3.12
C PHE A 255 24.91 12.01 2.52
N SER A 256 25.48 11.06 3.27
CA SER A 256 26.52 10.16 2.76
C SER A 256 26.03 9.35 1.55
N GLU A 257 26.96 8.85 0.73
CA GLU A 257 26.64 8.05 -0.46
C GLU A 257 25.84 6.79 -0.16
N SER A 258 26.03 6.21 1.03
CA SER A 258 25.30 5.05 1.54
C SER A 258 23.87 5.35 2.01
N SER A 259 23.46 6.63 2.03
CA SER A 259 22.12 7.02 2.48
C SER A 259 21.04 6.59 1.49
N GLY A 260 20.02 5.89 1.99
CA GLY A 260 18.84 5.51 1.20
C GLY A 260 18.06 6.71 0.71
N ASP A 261 17.89 7.74 1.54
CA ASP A 261 17.16 8.96 1.18
C ASP A 261 17.90 9.73 0.07
N ARG A 262 19.24 9.77 0.13
CA ARG A 262 20.05 10.33 -0.96
C ARG A 262 19.86 9.56 -2.25
N ALA A 263 19.95 8.22 -2.20
CA ALA A 263 19.76 7.41 -3.39
C ALA A 263 18.40 7.68 -4.05
N VAL A 264 17.32 7.75 -3.27
CA VAL A 264 15.98 8.06 -3.78
C VAL A 264 15.94 9.45 -4.43
N MET A 265 16.47 10.49 -3.78
CA MET A 265 16.48 11.84 -4.34
C MET A 265 17.28 11.90 -5.66
N MET A 266 18.47 11.32 -5.68
CA MET A 266 19.35 11.31 -6.85
C MET A 266 18.76 10.53 -8.02
N ASP A 267 18.22 9.33 -7.76
CA ASP A 267 17.66 8.46 -8.80
C ASP A 267 16.33 8.99 -9.35
N ALA A 268 15.57 9.74 -8.55
CA ALA A 268 14.28 10.28 -8.96
C ALA A 268 14.39 11.64 -9.67
N LEU A 269 15.28 12.54 -9.22
CA LEU A 269 15.28 13.94 -9.69
C LEU A 269 16.55 14.34 -10.45
N VAL A 270 17.73 13.84 -10.06
CA VAL A 270 19.01 14.35 -10.58
C VAL A 270 19.53 13.53 -11.77
N ARG A 271 19.70 12.22 -11.58
CA ARG A 271 20.30 11.31 -12.57
C ARG A 271 19.47 11.13 -13.84
N PRO A 272 18.12 11.09 -13.80
CA PRO A 272 17.31 11.06 -15.02
C PRO A 272 17.57 12.25 -15.96
N ASN A 273 18.02 13.38 -15.40
CA ASN A 273 18.39 14.58 -16.14
C ASN A 273 19.86 14.59 -16.62
N GLY A 274 20.54 13.44 -16.61
CA GLY A 274 21.91 13.29 -17.11
C GLY A 274 22.98 13.99 -16.27
N ARG A 275 22.69 14.22 -14.99
CA ARG A 275 23.57 14.90 -14.03
C ARG A 275 23.86 14.00 -12.84
N ASP A 276 24.91 14.34 -12.10
CA ASP A 276 25.18 13.76 -10.79
C ASP A 276 25.52 14.88 -9.81
N GLU A 277 25.66 14.53 -8.54
CA GLU A 277 25.95 15.48 -7.47
C GLU A 277 27.39 16.01 -7.56
N THR A 278 27.55 17.31 -7.37
CA THR A 278 28.84 17.98 -7.27
C THR A 278 29.62 17.58 -6.01
N ASP A 279 30.94 17.76 -6.04
CA ASP A 279 31.79 17.62 -4.85
C ASP A 279 31.58 18.76 -3.84
N ASP A 280 31.07 19.91 -4.29
CA ASP A 280 30.79 21.08 -3.45
C ASP A 280 29.45 20.94 -2.71
N VAL A 281 29.39 19.96 -1.81
CA VAL A 281 28.19 19.62 -1.03
C VAL A 281 28.56 19.32 0.42
N THR A 282 27.78 19.85 1.35
CA THR A 282 27.96 19.54 2.78
C THR A 282 27.27 18.22 3.10
N ARG A 283 28.02 17.30 3.72
CA ARG A 283 27.56 15.93 4.02
C ARG A 283 27.19 15.79 5.50
N TRP A 284 25.93 15.47 5.75
CA TRP A 284 25.40 15.26 7.10
C TRP A 284 25.21 13.77 7.40
N LYS A 285 25.35 13.41 8.68
CA LYS A 285 25.04 12.05 9.18
C LYS A 285 23.71 12.02 9.91
N ALA A 286 23.42 13.02 10.75
CA ALA A 286 22.15 13.15 11.42
C ALA A 286 21.20 14.03 10.60
N TYR A 287 19.93 13.66 10.58
CA TYR A 287 18.91 14.41 9.85
C TYR A 287 18.68 15.80 10.44
N GLN A 288 18.71 15.95 11.76
CA GLN A 288 18.50 17.25 12.41
C GLN A 288 19.62 18.25 12.07
N ASP A 289 20.88 17.81 12.04
CA ASP A 289 22.01 18.68 11.69
C ASP A 289 21.86 19.29 10.27
N MET A 290 21.31 18.52 9.32
CA MET A 290 21.00 19.05 7.98
C MET A 290 19.91 20.14 8.04
N VAL A 291 18.86 19.92 8.82
CA VAL A 291 17.79 20.92 8.99
C VAL A 291 18.35 22.18 9.62
N ASP A 292 19.14 22.05 10.68
CA ASP A 292 19.74 23.18 11.39
C ASP A 292 20.66 23.99 10.47
N ALA A 293 21.42 23.31 9.60
CA ALA A 293 22.26 23.96 8.59
C ALA A 293 21.45 24.76 7.56
N VAL A 294 20.35 24.20 7.05
CA VAL A 294 19.45 24.90 6.12
C VAL A 294 18.75 26.08 6.81
N MET A 295 18.41 25.95 8.09
CA MET A 295 17.80 27.03 8.88
C MET A 295 18.78 28.14 9.23
N ALA A 296 20.08 27.85 9.29
CA ALA A 296 21.11 28.84 9.57
C ALA A 296 21.56 29.63 8.32
N ASP A 297 21.21 29.17 7.12
CA ASP A 297 21.64 29.74 5.84
C ASP A 297 20.47 30.00 4.89
N ARG A 298 20.23 31.28 4.56
CA ARG A 298 19.20 31.69 3.58
C ARG A 298 19.43 31.11 2.18
N GLY A 299 20.68 30.79 1.85
CA GLY A 299 21.09 30.10 0.62
C GLY A 299 20.94 28.59 0.66
N GLY A 300 20.69 28.01 1.84
CA GLY A 300 20.68 26.57 2.08
C GLY A 300 19.53 25.85 1.39
N ILE A 301 19.86 24.73 0.75
CA ILE A 301 18.91 23.70 0.28
C ILE A 301 19.33 22.34 0.81
N GLY A 302 18.36 21.49 1.14
CA GLY A 302 18.58 20.10 1.51
C GLY A 302 17.32 19.27 1.32
N PHE A 303 17.33 18.01 1.78
CA PHE A 303 16.16 17.14 1.74
C PHE A 303 16.09 16.23 2.97
N VAL A 304 14.90 16.01 3.52
CA VAL A 304 14.67 15.17 4.69
C VAL A 304 13.34 14.43 4.55
N GLY A 305 13.08 13.45 5.43
CA GLY A 305 11.75 12.88 5.57
C GLY A 305 10.72 13.93 6.02
N ARG A 306 9.50 13.86 5.48
CA ARG A 306 8.40 14.78 5.79
C ARG A 306 8.11 14.81 7.28
N TRP A 307 8.22 13.67 7.95
CA TRP A 307 8.06 13.56 9.41
C TRP A 307 8.97 14.51 10.20
N LEU A 308 10.20 14.75 9.73
CA LEU A 308 11.14 15.66 10.39
C LEU A 308 10.89 17.10 9.97
N ALA A 309 10.60 17.33 8.69
CA ALA A 309 10.27 18.67 8.20
C ALA A 309 9.05 19.27 8.92
N ARG A 310 8.08 18.44 9.38
CA ARG A 310 6.93 18.92 10.19
C ARG A 310 7.32 19.51 11.54
N LYS A 311 8.45 19.08 12.11
CA LYS A 311 8.91 19.53 13.43
C LYS A 311 9.67 20.85 13.39
N ASN A 312 9.91 21.37 12.19
CA ASN A 312 10.75 22.53 11.95
C ASN A 312 9.98 23.51 11.06
N ASP A 313 10.15 24.80 11.30
CA ASP A 313 9.56 25.83 10.43
C ASP A 313 10.46 25.99 9.21
N VAL A 314 10.31 25.12 8.21
CA VAL A 314 11.09 25.12 6.96
C VAL A 314 10.21 25.50 5.77
N ASN A 315 10.79 26.09 4.74
CA ASN A 315 10.10 26.23 3.45
C ASN A 315 10.19 24.90 2.68
N LEU A 316 9.04 24.31 2.39
CA LEU A 316 8.92 23.10 1.57
C LEU A 316 8.82 23.47 0.09
N LEU A 317 9.63 22.80 -0.74
CA LEU A 317 9.56 22.96 -2.18
C LEU A 317 8.64 21.90 -2.81
N ASP A 318 7.68 22.36 -3.61
CA ASP A 318 6.94 21.46 -4.49
C ASP A 318 7.83 21.00 -5.65
N ILE A 319 7.54 19.80 -6.17
CA ILE A 319 8.20 19.30 -7.37
C ILE A 319 7.30 19.61 -8.56
N ARG A 320 7.81 20.38 -9.52
CA ARG A 320 7.16 20.58 -10.81
C ARG A 320 7.63 19.50 -11.77
N GLU A 321 6.75 18.59 -12.12
CA GLU A 321 7.07 17.50 -13.04
C GLU A 321 7.19 18.00 -14.50
N GLU A 322 7.77 17.21 -15.41
CA GLU A 322 8.15 17.66 -16.76
C GLU A 322 6.97 18.17 -17.60
N CYS A 323 5.79 17.55 -17.45
CA CYS A 323 4.56 18.00 -18.10
C CYS A 323 3.97 19.28 -17.49
N GLY A 324 4.59 19.86 -16.45
CA GLY A 324 4.13 21.06 -15.75
C GLY A 324 3.18 20.80 -14.59
N LEU A 325 2.89 19.53 -14.26
CA LEU A 325 2.09 19.17 -13.10
C LEU A 325 2.83 19.55 -11.82
N LEU A 326 2.16 20.27 -10.92
CA LEU A 326 2.71 20.60 -9.61
C LEU A 326 2.43 19.46 -8.63
N SER A 327 3.49 19.02 -7.94
CA SER A 327 3.46 17.91 -6.99
C SER A 327 3.84 18.41 -5.60
N PRO A 328 2.88 18.99 -4.84
CA PRO A 328 3.17 19.54 -3.52
C PRO A 328 3.22 18.44 -2.44
N PRO A 329 4.10 18.56 -1.42
CA PRO A 329 4.29 17.56 -0.36
C PRO A 329 3.24 17.66 0.76
N THR A 330 1.95 17.67 0.38
CA THR A 330 0.82 17.68 1.33
C THR A 330 0.45 16.27 1.79
N ASP A 331 -0.21 16.18 2.95
CA ASP A 331 -0.69 14.90 3.49
C ASP A 331 -1.57 14.15 2.49
N PHE A 332 -2.59 14.85 1.98
CA PHE A 332 -3.52 14.27 1.02
C PHE A 332 -2.80 13.79 -0.25
N ARG A 333 -1.88 14.59 -0.83
CA ARG A 333 -1.10 14.18 -2.02
C ARG A 333 -0.22 12.98 -1.75
N MET A 334 0.32 12.82 -0.55
CA MET A 334 1.12 11.64 -0.21
C MET A 334 0.24 10.41 0.05
N LYS A 335 -0.91 10.56 0.73
CA LYS A 335 -1.88 9.46 0.96
C LYS A 335 -2.37 8.84 -0.36
N MET A 336 -2.69 9.69 -1.34
CA MET A 336 -3.06 9.26 -2.68
C MET A 336 -1.85 8.92 -3.58
N GLU A 337 -0.62 8.96 -3.04
CA GLU A 337 0.64 8.74 -3.74
C GLU A 337 0.85 9.61 -4.99
N GLY A 338 0.26 10.80 -4.99
CA GLY A 338 0.47 11.82 -6.01
C GLY A 338 1.77 12.60 -5.83
N TYR A 339 2.30 12.75 -4.61
CA TYR A 339 3.59 13.42 -4.42
C TYR A 339 4.75 12.57 -4.94
N ALA A 340 5.62 13.16 -5.76
CA ALA A 340 6.61 12.43 -6.56
C ALA A 340 7.55 11.53 -5.75
N LEU A 341 7.92 11.97 -4.54
CA LEU A 341 8.82 11.25 -3.62
C LEU A 341 8.08 10.66 -2.40
N SER A 342 6.80 10.34 -2.54
CA SER A 342 6.04 9.60 -1.51
C SER A 342 6.61 8.20 -1.33
N ARG A 343 6.60 7.70 -0.10
CA ARG A 343 6.98 6.33 0.26
C ARG A 343 6.01 5.75 1.27
N ARG A 344 5.69 4.48 1.09
CA ARG A 344 4.96 3.69 2.09
C ARG A 344 5.93 3.21 3.17
N LEU A 345 5.45 3.11 4.39
CA LEU A 345 6.12 2.48 5.52
C LEU A 345 5.57 1.06 5.65
N TYR A 346 6.42 0.05 5.68
CA TYR A 346 6.03 -1.35 5.59
C TYR A 346 6.36 -2.11 6.87
N ALA A 347 5.49 -3.05 7.21
CA ALA A 347 5.78 -4.21 8.04
C ALA A 347 5.70 -5.48 7.19
N TYR A 348 6.63 -6.40 7.43
CA TYR A 348 6.73 -7.69 6.75
C TYR A 348 6.70 -8.81 7.79
N THR A 349 6.01 -9.90 7.49
CA THR A 349 6.00 -11.13 8.31
C THR A 349 6.46 -12.33 7.48
N ALA A 350 7.02 -13.36 8.12
CA ALA A 350 7.21 -14.63 7.43
C ALA A 350 5.84 -15.27 7.14
N PRO A 351 5.66 -16.02 6.03
CA PRO A 351 4.44 -16.76 5.78
C PRO A 351 4.26 -17.88 6.81
N GLY A 352 3.01 -18.16 7.19
CA GLY A 352 2.69 -19.22 8.16
C GLY A 352 2.36 -18.67 9.53
N GLU A 353 2.56 -19.48 10.56
CA GLU A 353 2.32 -19.07 11.94
C GLU A 353 3.33 -18.01 12.38
N MET A 354 2.89 -17.10 13.24
CA MET A 354 3.74 -16.12 13.89
C MET A 354 3.35 -15.98 15.36
N HIS A 355 4.23 -15.37 16.15
CA HIS A 355 3.96 -15.06 17.55
C HIS A 355 2.58 -14.35 17.70
N PRO A 356 1.64 -14.87 18.51
CA PRO A 356 0.28 -14.36 18.60
C PRO A 356 0.19 -12.88 18.98
N GLU A 357 1.00 -12.44 19.95
CA GLU A 357 1.03 -11.04 20.36
C GLU A 357 1.57 -10.11 19.27
N ALA A 358 2.52 -10.58 18.45
CA ALA A 358 3.04 -9.83 17.32
C ALA A 358 2.00 -9.72 16.19
N ARG A 359 1.19 -10.77 15.98
CA ARG A 359 0.02 -10.72 15.09
C ARG A 359 -1.01 -9.71 15.59
N ALA A 360 -1.38 -9.80 16.87
CA ALA A 360 -2.34 -8.89 17.49
C ALA A 360 -1.89 -7.42 17.42
N PHE A 361 -0.59 -7.16 17.66
CA PHE A 361 -0.01 -5.84 17.48
C PHE A 361 -0.14 -5.36 16.04
N LEU A 362 0.27 -6.16 15.05
CA LEU A 362 0.20 -5.78 13.64
C LEU A 362 -1.25 -5.53 13.17
N ASP A 363 -2.18 -6.40 13.55
CA ASP A 363 -3.59 -6.24 13.23
C ASP A 363 -4.17 -4.97 13.88
N TRP A 364 -3.77 -4.68 15.13
CA TRP A 364 -4.15 -3.44 15.81
C TRP A 364 -3.65 -2.19 15.07
N THR A 365 -2.46 -2.23 14.46
CA THR A 365 -1.93 -1.06 13.70
C THR A 365 -2.81 -0.64 12.51
N LEU A 366 -3.68 -1.54 12.03
CA LEU A 366 -4.62 -1.27 10.93
C LEU A 366 -5.96 -0.69 11.41
N THR A 367 -6.19 -0.62 12.72
CA THR A 367 -7.43 -0.09 13.28
C THR A 367 -7.46 1.43 13.28
N ALA A 368 -8.66 2.01 13.36
CA ALA A 368 -8.85 3.45 13.55
C ALA A 368 -8.22 3.96 14.87
N GLU A 369 -8.15 3.11 15.90
CA GLU A 369 -7.53 3.44 17.19
C GLU A 369 -6.02 3.68 17.08
N ALA A 370 -5.33 2.99 16.16
CA ALA A 370 -3.90 3.14 15.97
C ALA A 370 -3.51 4.40 15.17
N GLN A 371 -4.40 4.92 14.32
CA GLN A 371 -4.08 6.01 13.39
C GLN A 371 -3.59 7.31 14.07
N PRO A 372 -4.15 7.75 15.22
CA PRO A 372 -3.62 8.87 15.97
C PRO A 372 -2.15 8.71 16.39
N TYR A 373 -1.67 7.50 16.69
CA TYR A 373 -0.28 7.25 17.08
C TYR A 373 0.68 7.36 15.88
N ILE A 374 0.19 7.12 14.66
CA ILE A 374 0.98 7.37 13.44
C ILE A 374 1.12 8.89 13.23
N LYS A 375 0.03 9.64 13.35
CA LYS A 375 0.02 11.12 13.26
C LYS A 375 0.92 11.77 14.30
N GLU A 376 0.87 11.32 15.55
CA GLU A 376 1.71 11.81 16.65
C GLU A 376 3.21 11.61 16.36
N SER A 377 3.55 10.54 15.64
CA SER A 377 4.91 10.27 15.17
C SER A 377 5.34 11.16 14.00
N ASN A 378 4.48 12.08 13.55
CA ASN A 378 4.62 12.97 12.39
C ASN A 378 4.64 12.26 11.04
N PHE A 379 4.31 10.97 11.02
CA PHE A 379 4.04 10.25 9.79
C PHE A 379 2.59 10.45 9.37
N ILE A 380 2.31 10.07 8.13
CA ILE A 380 0.99 10.17 7.54
C ILE A 380 0.30 8.83 7.80
N ASP A 381 -0.80 8.87 8.53
CA ASP A 381 -1.66 7.73 8.82
C ASP A 381 -2.42 7.22 7.59
N ARG A 382 -3.26 6.21 7.81
CA ARG A 382 -4.11 5.60 6.78
C ARG A 382 -5.57 6.05 6.84
N ASP A 383 -5.97 6.92 7.77
CA ASP A 383 -7.36 7.39 7.84
C ASP A 383 -7.78 8.00 6.49
N LEU A 384 -9.05 7.75 6.17
CA LEU A 384 -9.69 8.33 5.00
C LEU A 384 -9.89 9.82 5.20
N GLU A 385 -9.28 10.60 4.32
CA GLU A 385 -9.51 12.03 4.20
C GLU A 385 -10.35 12.31 2.97
N ARG A 386 -11.04 13.45 2.98
CA ARG A 386 -11.87 13.93 1.89
C ARG A 386 -11.26 15.19 1.30
N MET A 387 -11.11 15.23 -0.02
CA MET A 387 -10.75 16.43 -0.77
C MET A 387 -11.91 16.78 -1.69
N ARG A 388 -12.43 17.99 -1.55
CA ARG A 388 -13.49 18.49 -2.44
C ARG A 388 -12.93 18.65 -3.85
N LEU A 389 -13.76 18.43 -4.87
CA LEU A 389 -13.36 18.64 -6.27
C LEU A 389 -12.76 20.05 -6.47
N GLU A 390 -13.34 21.05 -5.83
CA GLU A 390 -12.95 22.46 -5.94
C GLU A 390 -11.55 22.72 -5.35
N ASP A 391 -11.15 21.96 -4.34
CA ASP A 391 -9.83 22.06 -3.71
C ASP A 391 -8.72 21.43 -4.55
N MET A 392 -9.07 20.69 -5.61
CA MET A 392 -8.10 20.11 -6.54
C MET A 392 -7.47 21.16 -7.46
N GLY A 393 -7.97 22.40 -7.47
CA GLY A 393 -7.35 23.62 -8.04
C GLY A 393 -6.36 23.40 -9.19
N MET A 394 -5.07 23.39 -8.89
CA MET A 394 -4.00 23.26 -9.89
C MET A 394 -4.01 21.94 -10.67
N MET A 395 -4.51 20.84 -10.11
CA MET A 395 -4.69 19.57 -10.85
C MET A 395 -5.78 19.72 -11.93
N LEU A 396 -6.87 20.43 -11.62
CA LEU A 396 -7.93 20.72 -12.58
C LEU A 396 -7.46 21.69 -13.66
N VAL A 397 -6.72 22.74 -13.27
CA VAL A 397 -6.11 23.69 -14.22
C VAL A 397 -5.12 22.99 -15.14
N HIS A 398 -4.24 22.15 -14.58
CA HIS A 398 -3.31 21.34 -15.36
C HIS A 398 -4.08 20.45 -16.35
N THR A 399 -5.07 19.70 -15.87
CA THR A 399 -5.91 18.84 -16.71
C THR A 399 -6.51 19.61 -17.88
N ALA A 400 -7.13 20.77 -17.64
CA ALA A 400 -7.71 21.59 -18.70
C ALA A 400 -6.66 22.18 -19.65
N ALA A 401 -5.45 22.46 -19.17
CA ALA A 401 -4.36 23.01 -19.98
C ALA A 401 -3.67 21.95 -20.86
N VAL A 402 -3.62 20.69 -20.40
CA VAL A 402 -3.01 19.58 -21.14
C VAL A 402 -4.02 18.67 -21.85
N GLU A 403 -5.33 18.90 -21.67
CA GLU A 403 -6.38 18.07 -22.26
C GLU A 403 -6.24 18.03 -23.80
N PRO A 404 -5.93 16.87 -24.41
CA PRO A 404 -5.86 16.76 -25.86
C PRO A 404 -7.24 16.73 -26.55
N ASP A 405 -8.33 17.07 -25.83
CA ASP A 405 -9.69 17.15 -26.39
C ASP A 405 -9.92 18.53 -27.00
N PHE A 406 -10.08 18.59 -28.32
CA PHE A 406 -10.48 19.83 -28.98
C PHE A 406 -11.86 20.34 -28.51
N SER A 407 -12.71 19.44 -27.99
CA SER A 407 -14.08 19.75 -27.59
C SER A 407 -14.30 19.92 -26.08
N GLY A 408 -13.36 19.50 -25.23
CA GLY A 408 -13.48 19.52 -23.76
C GLY A 408 -14.69 18.74 -23.22
N ALA A 409 -15.23 17.79 -23.99
CA ALA A 409 -16.49 17.12 -23.66
C ALA A 409 -16.32 16.18 -22.46
N GLN A 410 -15.20 15.45 -22.39
CA GLN A 410 -14.93 14.54 -21.29
C GLN A 410 -14.67 15.30 -19.99
N TYR A 411 -13.91 16.40 -20.04
CA TYR A 411 -13.73 17.29 -18.88
C TYR A 411 -15.04 17.92 -18.42
N SER A 412 -15.87 18.41 -19.34
CA SER A 412 -17.18 18.97 -18.99
C SER A 412 -18.10 17.93 -18.33
N ASP A 413 -18.13 16.69 -18.84
CA ASP A 413 -18.89 15.60 -18.21
C ASP A 413 -18.36 15.29 -16.81
N MET A 414 -17.04 15.19 -16.65
CA MET A 414 -16.41 14.97 -15.33
C MET A 414 -16.81 16.06 -14.33
N MET A 415 -16.70 17.32 -14.71
CA MET A 415 -17.06 18.45 -13.86
C MET A 415 -18.56 18.52 -13.55
N GLN A 416 -19.42 17.98 -14.41
CA GLN A 416 -20.86 17.89 -14.16
C GLN A 416 -21.20 16.71 -13.26
N GLN A 417 -20.60 15.54 -13.51
CA GLN A 417 -20.85 14.28 -12.81
C GLN A 417 -20.26 14.26 -11.41
N LEU A 418 -19.07 14.84 -11.21
CA LEU A 418 -18.37 14.86 -9.91
C LEU A 418 -18.59 16.14 -9.12
N ARG A 419 -19.42 17.07 -9.61
CA ARG A 419 -19.77 18.29 -8.87
C ARG A 419 -20.31 17.97 -7.48
N GLY A 420 -19.76 18.63 -6.47
CA GLY A 420 -20.15 18.46 -5.07
C GLY A 420 -19.80 17.09 -4.49
N ALA A 421 -18.94 16.32 -5.19
CA ALA A 421 -18.38 15.08 -4.69
C ALA A 421 -16.99 15.33 -4.06
N ASP A 422 -16.73 14.63 -2.97
CA ASP A 422 -15.44 14.64 -2.30
C ASP A 422 -14.67 13.38 -2.65
N ARG A 423 -13.45 13.53 -3.16
CA ARG A 423 -12.51 12.43 -3.39
C ARG A 423 -11.98 11.92 -2.05
N LEU A 424 -12.01 10.60 -1.83
CA LEU A 424 -11.28 10.02 -0.70
C LEU A 424 -9.78 9.88 -0.99
N SER A 425 -8.97 9.91 0.07
CA SER A 425 -7.51 9.75 0.00
C SER A 425 -7.04 8.37 -0.48
N VAL A 426 -7.93 7.37 -0.53
CA VAL A 426 -7.62 6.01 -0.97
C VAL A 426 -7.75 5.86 -2.49
N SER A 427 -6.96 4.96 -3.07
CA SER A 427 -7.04 4.60 -4.49
C SER A 427 -6.78 3.11 -4.68
N PHE A 428 -7.41 2.52 -5.68
CA PHE A 428 -7.27 1.11 -6.03
C PHE A 428 -6.42 0.96 -7.29
N ARG A 429 -5.50 0.01 -7.24
CA ARG A 429 -4.51 -0.27 -8.27
C ARG A 429 -4.57 -1.72 -8.70
N PHE A 430 -3.95 -1.97 -9.85
CA PHE A 430 -3.97 -3.25 -10.52
C PHE A 430 -2.55 -3.72 -10.75
N ASN A 431 -2.36 -5.03 -10.67
CA ASN A 431 -1.09 -5.65 -11.04
C ASN A 431 -0.72 -5.29 -12.48
N THR A 432 0.56 -5.12 -12.77
CA THR A 432 1.05 -4.68 -14.08
C THR A 432 0.51 -5.58 -15.21
N GLY A 433 -0.09 -4.96 -16.24
CA GLY A 433 -0.69 -5.68 -17.37
C GLY A 433 -1.96 -6.48 -17.04
N SER A 434 -2.51 -6.36 -15.82
CA SER A 434 -3.65 -7.13 -15.33
C SER A 434 -4.88 -6.25 -15.05
N SER A 435 -6.03 -6.91 -14.95
CA SER A 435 -7.26 -6.35 -14.36
C SER A 435 -7.49 -6.84 -12.93
N LEU A 436 -6.54 -7.59 -12.36
CA LEU A 436 -6.55 -8.03 -10.97
C LEU A 436 -5.99 -6.94 -10.07
N LEU A 437 -6.65 -6.71 -8.95
CA LEU A 437 -6.24 -5.76 -7.93
C LEU A 437 -4.96 -6.24 -7.23
N ASP A 438 -4.13 -5.29 -6.78
CA ASP A 438 -3.03 -5.60 -5.87
C ASP A 438 -3.57 -5.91 -4.46
N VAL A 439 -2.74 -6.51 -3.60
CA VAL A 439 -3.18 -6.95 -2.26
C VAL A 439 -3.61 -5.77 -1.39
N GLU A 440 -2.92 -4.64 -1.48
CA GLU A 440 -3.28 -3.46 -0.70
C GLU A 440 -4.65 -2.91 -1.14
N SER A 441 -4.95 -2.94 -2.43
CA SER A 441 -6.26 -2.54 -2.97
C SER A 441 -7.37 -3.47 -2.53
N VAL A 442 -7.11 -4.78 -2.43
CA VAL A 442 -8.08 -5.73 -1.87
C VAL A 442 -8.37 -5.42 -0.39
N ARG A 443 -7.34 -5.13 0.42
CA ARG A 443 -7.53 -4.70 1.82
C ARG A 443 -8.31 -3.39 1.92
N ASN A 444 -7.96 -2.41 1.08
CA ASN A 444 -8.65 -1.13 1.05
C ASN A 444 -10.13 -1.28 0.65
N ILE A 445 -10.48 -2.19 -0.26
CA ILE A 445 -11.89 -2.47 -0.58
C ILE A 445 -12.63 -3.02 0.64
N GLN A 446 -12.01 -3.95 1.38
CA GLN A 446 -12.63 -4.49 2.59
C GLN A 446 -12.82 -3.40 3.65
N GLU A 447 -11.82 -2.54 3.85
CA GLU A 447 -11.94 -1.41 4.79
C GLU A 447 -13.10 -0.48 4.41
N ILE A 448 -13.25 -0.17 3.11
CA ILE A 448 -14.37 0.64 2.63
C ILE A 448 -15.70 -0.08 2.84
N ALA A 449 -15.77 -1.40 2.59
CA ALA A 449 -16.97 -2.18 2.82
C ALA A 449 -17.40 -2.17 4.30
N ASP A 450 -16.45 -2.38 5.22
CA ASP A 450 -16.71 -2.37 6.67
C ASP A 450 -17.23 -1.00 7.12
N ARG A 451 -16.63 0.08 6.62
CA ARG A 451 -17.08 1.46 6.89
C ARG A 451 -18.46 1.76 6.31
N MET A 452 -18.77 1.25 5.13
CA MET A 452 -20.12 1.34 4.54
C MET A 452 -21.15 0.63 5.41
N GLN A 453 -20.87 -0.60 5.83
CA GLN A 453 -21.75 -1.37 6.70
C GLN A 453 -21.93 -0.74 8.10
N ALA A 454 -20.90 -0.02 8.58
CA ALA A 454 -20.97 0.76 9.81
C ALA A 454 -21.77 2.07 9.66
N GLY A 455 -22.27 2.39 8.46
CA GLY A 455 -23.08 3.58 8.18
C GLY A 455 -22.28 4.87 7.98
N GLU A 456 -20.94 4.81 7.86
CA GLU A 456 -20.10 6.00 7.70
C GLU A 456 -20.41 6.78 6.41
N PHE A 457 -20.91 6.07 5.38
CA PHE A 457 -21.26 6.62 4.07
C PHE A 457 -22.76 6.56 3.78
N ASP A 458 -23.61 6.52 4.82
CA ASP A 458 -25.06 6.53 4.66
C ASP A 458 -25.55 7.80 3.96
N GLY A 459 -26.47 7.61 3.01
CA GLY A 459 -27.04 8.70 2.22
C GLY A 459 -26.12 9.30 1.16
N PHE A 460 -24.87 8.83 1.02
CA PHE A 460 -23.99 9.24 -0.08
C PHE A 460 -24.20 8.37 -1.34
N GLU A 461 -24.16 8.98 -2.53
CA GLU A 461 -23.77 8.30 -3.76
C GLU A 461 -22.26 8.03 -3.70
N VAL A 462 -21.83 6.83 -4.09
CA VAL A 462 -20.42 6.42 -4.05
C VAL A 462 -19.93 6.18 -5.48
N PHE A 463 -19.07 7.06 -5.97
CA PHE A 463 -18.50 6.96 -7.31
C PHE A 463 -17.17 6.22 -7.28
N LEU A 464 -17.06 5.18 -8.10
CA LEU A 464 -15.83 4.49 -8.43
C LEU A 464 -15.36 5.07 -9.78
N VAL A 465 -14.37 5.95 -9.73
CA VAL A 465 -13.91 6.73 -10.89
C VAL A 465 -12.63 6.12 -11.45
N GLY A 466 -12.72 5.54 -12.64
CA GLY A 466 -11.57 4.94 -13.32
C GLY A 466 -10.75 5.95 -14.12
N PHE A 467 -9.43 5.86 -13.98
CA PHE A 467 -8.44 6.59 -14.76
C PHE A 467 -7.43 5.64 -15.43
N ALA A 468 -6.77 6.14 -16.47
CA ALA A 468 -5.77 5.44 -17.27
C ALA A 468 -4.53 6.32 -17.47
N ASP A 469 -3.43 5.69 -17.88
CA ASP A 469 -2.26 6.42 -18.38
C ASP A 469 -2.48 6.87 -19.83
N SER A 470 -1.50 7.59 -20.39
CA SER A 470 -1.56 8.11 -21.76
C SER A 470 -1.15 7.13 -22.86
N VAL A 471 -1.07 5.82 -22.57
CA VAL A 471 -0.66 4.81 -23.56
C VAL A 471 -1.90 4.20 -24.21
N GLY A 472 -2.14 4.54 -25.47
CA GLY A 472 -3.27 4.02 -26.24
C GLY A 472 -4.12 5.14 -26.83
N THR A 473 -5.28 4.80 -27.39
CA THR A 473 -6.27 5.81 -27.77
C THR A 473 -7.15 6.14 -26.58
N ARG A 474 -7.67 7.38 -26.54
CA ARG A 474 -8.58 7.82 -25.48
C ARG A 474 -9.79 6.90 -25.32
N GLU A 475 -10.34 6.38 -26.40
CA GLU A 475 -11.48 5.46 -26.35
C GLU A 475 -11.10 4.12 -25.70
N CYS A 476 -9.93 3.54 -26.02
CA CYS A 476 -9.46 2.33 -25.33
C CYS A 476 -9.16 2.65 -23.86
N ASN A 477 -8.53 3.79 -23.56
CA ASN A 477 -8.18 4.19 -22.20
C ASN A 477 -9.43 4.44 -21.33
N THR A 478 -10.43 5.13 -21.86
CA THR A 478 -11.72 5.36 -21.19
C THR A 478 -12.47 4.05 -20.97
N SER A 479 -12.50 3.17 -21.96
CA SER A 479 -13.15 1.85 -21.85
C SER A 479 -12.44 0.92 -20.85
N LEU A 480 -11.11 0.92 -20.85
CA LEU A 480 -10.29 0.15 -19.92
C LEU A 480 -10.47 0.65 -18.48
N ALA A 481 -10.42 1.97 -18.29
CA ALA A 481 -10.68 2.61 -17.01
C ALA A 481 -12.10 2.29 -16.50
N GLN A 482 -13.11 2.29 -17.38
CA GLN A 482 -14.48 1.91 -17.03
C GLN A 482 -14.57 0.43 -16.59
N SER A 483 -13.88 -0.47 -17.30
CA SER A 483 -13.83 -1.89 -16.93
C SER A 483 -13.21 -2.09 -15.55
N ARG A 484 -12.12 -1.36 -15.24
CA ARG A 484 -11.47 -1.35 -13.93
C ARG A 484 -12.38 -0.81 -12.82
N ALA A 485 -13.08 0.30 -13.07
CA ALA A 485 -14.06 0.85 -12.14
C ALA A 485 -15.21 -0.13 -11.86
N ASN A 486 -15.71 -0.80 -12.90
CA ASN A 486 -16.72 -1.86 -12.75
C ASN A 486 -16.20 -3.06 -11.95
N ALA A 487 -14.93 -3.46 -12.12
CA ALA A 487 -14.34 -4.54 -11.35
C ALA A 487 -14.30 -4.21 -9.85
N VAL A 488 -13.82 -3.01 -9.49
CA VAL A 488 -13.84 -2.53 -8.10
C VAL A 488 -15.25 -2.47 -7.56
N ARG A 489 -16.20 -1.90 -8.32
CA ARG A 489 -17.62 -1.84 -7.93
C ARG A 489 -18.19 -3.23 -7.63
N ASN A 490 -17.93 -4.21 -8.49
CA ASN A 490 -18.47 -5.56 -8.34
C ASN A 490 -17.91 -6.27 -7.10
N VAL A 491 -16.61 -6.11 -6.82
CA VAL A 491 -16.01 -6.67 -5.61
C VAL A 491 -16.59 -5.98 -4.37
N LEU A 492 -16.67 -4.66 -4.36
CA LEU A 492 -17.23 -3.92 -3.22
C LEU A 492 -18.71 -4.26 -3.00
N ALA A 493 -19.52 -4.36 -4.06
CA ALA A 493 -20.92 -4.72 -4.00
C ALA A 493 -21.17 -6.11 -3.37
N GLN A 494 -20.24 -7.06 -3.53
CA GLN A 494 -20.33 -8.38 -2.91
C GLN A 494 -20.06 -8.35 -1.41
N SER A 495 -19.41 -7.30 -0.92
CA SER A 495 -19.02 -7.14 0.48
C SER A 495 -19.95 -6.20 1.26
N VAL A 496 -21.04 -5.69 0.68
CA VAL A 496 -21.96 -4.75 1.34
C VAL A 496 -23.43 -5.17 1.17
N SER A 497 -24.35 -4.47 1.83
CA SER A 497 -25.78 -4.75 1.68
C SER A 497 -26.29 -4.40 0.28
N ASP A 498 -27.41 -4.99 -0.16
CA ASP A 498 -28.01 -4.67 -1.47
C ASP A 498 -28.32 -3.17 -1.61
N ALA A 499 -28.80 -2.54 -0.53
CA ALA A 499 -29.08 -1.10 -0.50
C ALA A 499 -27.82 -0.24 -0.66
N ASP A 500 -26.69 -0.70 -0.13
CA ASP A 500 -25.39 -0.04 -0.31
C ASP A 500 -24.86 -0.25 -1.72
N ALA A 501 -25.00 -1.46 -2.26
CA ALA A 501 -24.60 -1.82 -3.60
C ALA A 501 -25.32 -0.98 -4.67
N GLU A 502 -26.60 -0.66 -4.47
CA GLU A 502 -27.38 0.22 -5.35
C GLU A 502 -26.84 1.66 -5.44
N ARG A 503 -26.11 2.12 -4.41
CA ARG A 503 -25.51 3.47 -4.37
C ARG A 503 -24.14 3.55 -5.05
N LEU A 504 -23.58 2.40 -5.47
CA LEU A 504 -22.27 2.33 -6.11
C LEU A 504 -22.37 2.63 -7.60
N LEU A 505 -21.74 3.72 -8.04
CA LEU A 505 -21.73 4.19 -9.42
C LEU A 505 -20.33 4.06 -9.99
N ALA A 506 -20.18 3.43 -11.16
CA ALA A 506 -18.87 3.31 -11.81
C ALA A 506 -18.81 4.21 -13.04
N VAL A 507 -17.85 5.13 -13.09
CA VAL A 507 -17.62 6.05 -14.22
C VAL A 507 -16.14 6.06 -14.60
N SER A 508 -15.79 6.60 -15.76
CA SER A 508 -14.39 6.76 -16.16
C SER A 508 -14.13 8.03 -16.95
N TYR A 509 -12.92 8.56 -16.79
CA TYR A 509 -12.47 9.78 -17.44
C TYR A 509 -11.12 9.62 -18.15
N GLY A 510 -10.74 8.38 -18.45
CA GLY A 510 -9.51 8.08 -19.19
C GLY A 510 -8.29 8.72 -18.54
N GLU A 511 -7.61 9.59 -19.28
CA GLU A 511 -6.34 10.22 -18.89
C GLU A 511 -6.49 11.50 -18.05
N LEU A 512 -7.73 11.96 -17.79
CA LEU A 512 -7.96 13.19 -17.04
C LEU A 512 -7.45 13.07 -15.59
N LEU A 513 -7.19 14.21 -14.95
CA LEU A 513 -6.71 14.30 -13.56
C LEU A 513 -5.48 13.41 -13.29
N PRO A 514 -4.37 13.54 -14.04
CA PRO A 514 -3.17 12.75 -13.77
C PRO A 514 -2.61 13.05 -12.36
N LEU A 515 -2.13 12.03 -11.66
CA LEU A 515 -1.46 12.20 -10.37
C LEU A 515 0.01 12.59 -10.53
N SER A 516 0.60 12.13 -11.64
CA SER A 516 2.00 12.30 -12.05
C SER A 516 2.06 12.36 -13.58
N CYS A 517 3.11 12.93 -14.16
CA CYS A 517 3.28 12.97 -15.61
C CYS A 517 3.46 11.56 -16.21
N ASN A 518 2.99 11.35 -17.44
CA ASN A 518 3.02 10.03 -18.10
C ASN A 518 4.37 9.67 -18.76
N ASP A 519 5.37 10.55 -18.66
CA ASP A 519 6.68 10.39 -19.31
C ASP A 519 7.44 9.16 -18.78
N THR A 520 7.24 8.82 -17.50
CA THR A 520 7.90 7.69 -16.82
C THR A 520 6.92 6.54 -16.56
N GLU A 521 7.43 5.31 -16.45
CA GLU A 521 6.57 4.17 -16.07
C GLU A 521 5.95 4.35 -14.68
N VAL A 522 6.70 4.90 -13.72
CA VAL A 522 6.19 5.20 -12.37
C VAL A 522 5.02 6.17 -12.42
N GLY A 523 5.11 7.22 -13.26
CA GLY A 523 4.01 8.16 -13.45
C GLY A 523 2.78 7.54 -14.10
N ARG A 524 2.99 6.69 -15.13
CA ARG A 524 1.91 5.91 -15.75
C ARG A 524 1.25 4.94 -14.77
N GLU A 525 2.03 4.23 -13.95
CA GLU A 525 1.53 3.36 -12.89
C GLU A 525 0.61 4.11 -11.92
N ARG A 526 1.00 5.31 -11.49
CA ARG A 526 0.16 6.17 -10.64
C ARG A 526 -1.13 6.60 -11.33
N ASN A 527 -1.12 6.78 -12.65
CA ASN A 527 -2.30 7.19 -13.40
C ASN A 527 -3.28 6.03 -13.68
N ARG A 528 -2.81 4.78 -13.69
CA ARG A 528 -3.65 3.58 -13.80
C ARG A 528 -4.31 3.24 -12.45
N ARG A 529 -5.42 3.90 -12.14
CA ARG A 529 -6.09 3.77 -10.83
C ARG A 529 -7.61 3.84 -10.93
N VAL A 530 -8.28 3.40 -9.87
CA VAL A 530 -9.67 3.72 -9.57
C VAL A 530 -9.70 4.51 -8.27
N GLU A 531 -10.41 5.62 -8.27
CA GLU A 531 -10.63 6.46 -7.09
C GLU A 531 -12.05 6.25 -6.57
N ILE A 532 -12.27 6.57 -5.28
CA ILE A 532 -13.61 6.59 -4.67
C ILE A 532 -13.97 8.02 -4.29
N TRP A 533 -15.18 8.44 -4.67
CA TRP A 533 -15.70 9.78 -4.40
C TRP A 533 -17.09 9.68 -3.78
N LEU A 534 -17.39 10.57 -2.84
CA LEU A 534 -18.64 10.59 -2.09
C LEU A 534 -19.42 11.84 -2.40
N ARG A 535 -20.71 11.72 -2.72
CA ARG A 535 -21.58 12.87 -2.95
C ARG A 535 -22.92 12.71 -2.23
N LEU A 536 -23.42 13.78 -1.61
CA LEU A 536 -24.81 13.79 -1.15
C LEU A 536 -25.75 13.98 -2.36
N PRO A 537 -26.82 13.18 -2.54
CA PRO A 537 -27.72 13.26 -3.70
C PRO A 537 -28.23 14.67 -4.02
N ASN A 538 -28.44 15.50 -2.98
CA ASN A 538 -28.96 16.87 -3.11
C ASN A 538 -27.90 17.95 -3.35
N SER A 539 -26.60 17.63 -3.42
CA SER A 539 -25.54 18.65 -3.63
C SER A 539 -25.29 19.01 -5.10
N ARG A 540 -26.07 18.48 -6.06
CA ARG A 540 -25.92 18.79 -7.49
C ARG A 540 -26.14 20.28 -7.82
N SER A 541 -26.89 21.00 -7.01
CA SER A 541 -27.25 22.42 -7.23
C SER A 541 -26.39 23.43 -6.49
N ASP A 542 -25.64 23.00 -5.46
CA ASP A 542 -25.02 23.90 -4.51
C ASP A 542 -23.50 23.80 -4.64
N LEU A 543 -22.88 24.82 -5.27
CA LEU A 543 -21.45 25.09 -5.03
C LEU A 543 -21.34 25.49 -3.55
N ARG A 544 -20.70 24.64 -2.74
CA ARG A 544 -20.58 24.82 -1.29
C ARG A 544 -19.36 25.63 -0.89
#